data_AF-A0A1E7DEN1-F1
#
_entry.id   AF-A0A1E7DEN1-F1
#
_cell.length_a   1.000
_cell.length_b   1.000
_cell.length_c   1.000
_cell.angle_alpha   90.00
_cell.angle_beta   90.00
_cell.angle_gamma   90.00
#
_symmetry.space_group_name_H-M   'P 1'
#
loop_
_entity.id
_entity.type
_entity.pdbx_description
1 polymer ?
#
loop_
_entity_poly.entity_id
_entity_poly.type
_entity_poly.pdbx_seq_one_letter_code
_entity_poly.pdbx_strand_id
1 'polypeptide(L)'
;MLCLTVVYCHLLLALPVAPDSAADTLNSPVNATSVGITYRDIARPENTLSNRANSTKESTHSLPPSIPNEQWFDIWQRSFTDTMDFTVKQLDGLFESSDEIGASGQKEARAEGRVQLAWEPRSGMLSDTDLRFRVRVRLPALKERVDLLLSDNEDETQNNTIRAARDTGNNNRDRTTIALRFRPEQDSHYSFRIGAGRRDQLYAMTRYRDAFAFSKQWAMLYDAELYYYTRDRLGAEVGVAFQYEINKKHLVRQNNRYYYRDDTNDWLWRHEVHHLFSVDQHNAVIPHFMVEGLSQPNFRVEEVYGGFRWRNNMLRDWLFFEVEPFVLWLREEDFKTSYGVALRVEAYYGRDT
;
A
#
# COMPACT_ATOMS: atom_id res chain seq x y z
N MET A 1 -12.24 -14.23 -43.45
CA MET A 1 -12.37 -15.67 -43.20
C MET A 1 -11.64 -15.96 -41.90
N LEU A 2 -12.41 -15.98 -40.81
CA LEU A 2 -11.98 -16.37 -39.47
C LEU A 2 -11.89 -17.89 -39.40
N CYS A 3 -10.83 -18.42 -38.79
CA CYS A 3 -10.81 -19.58 -37.90
C CYS A 3 -9.38 -20.10 -37.81
N LEU A 4 -8.63 -19.73 -36.76
CA LEU A 4 -7.52 -20.53 -36.20
C LEU A 4 -6.84 -19.82 -35.01
N THR A 5 -7.57 -19.42 -33.96
CA THR A 5 -6.93 -18.97 -32.70
C THR A 5 -7.73 -19.31 -31.43
N VAL A 6 -8.69 -20.24 -31.47
CA VAL A 6 -9.47 -20.65 -30.28
C VAL A 6 -9.41 -22.16 -30.10
N VAL A 7 -8.26 -22.70 -29.69
CA VAL A 7 -8.17 -24.09 -29.18
C VAL A 7 -7.25 -24.24 -27.96
N TYR A 8 -6.41 -23.26 -27.61
CA TYR A 8 -5.43 -23.45 -26.52
C TYR A 8 -5.90 -23.06 -25.10
N CYS A 9 -7.14 -22.61 -24.90
CA CYS A 9 -7.60 -22.12 -23.59
C CYS A 9 -8.54 -23.07 -22.80
N HIS A 10 -8.73 -24.31 -23.25
CA HIS A 10 -9.67 -25.25 -22.60
C HIS A 10 -9.04 -26.51 -21.97
N LEU A 11 -7.71 -26.58 -21.81
CA LEU A 11 -7.05 -27.78 -21.27
C LEU A 11 -6.56 -27.71 -19.82
N LEU A 12 -6.91 -26.67 -19.04
CA LEU A 12 -6.50 -26.53 -17.63
C LEU A 12 -7.63 -26.72 -16.60
N LEU A 13 -8.81 -27.19 -17.01
CA LEU A 13 -9.99 -27.29 -16.13
C LEU A 13 -10.61 -28.69 -16.00
N ALA A 14 -9.83 -29.77 -16.10
CA ALA A 14 -10.32 -31.10 -15.73
C ALA A 14 -9.20 -32.02 -15.23
N LEU A 15 -8.96 -32.02 -13.92
CA LEU A 15 -8.39 -33.17 -13.22
C LEU A 15 -9.32 -33.53 -12.05
N PRO A 16 -9.92 -34.73 -12.02
CA PRO A 16 -10.72 -35.17 -10.89
C PRO A 16 -9.79 -35.59 -9.74
N VAL A 17 -10.00 -35.02 -8.55
CA VAL A 17 -9.37 -35.47 -7.31
C VAL A 17 -10.24 -36.59 -6.72
N ALA A 18 -9.68 -37.80 -6.61
CA ALA A 18 -10.26 -38.87 -5.82
C ALA A 18 -9.91 -38.66 -4.33
N PRO A 19 -10.80 -39.00 -3.37
CA PRO A 19 -10.50 -38.86 -1.95
C PRO A 19 -9.74 -40.09 -1.48
N ASP A 20 -8.55 -39.90 -0.89
CA ASP A 20 -7.91 -40.93 -0.08
C ASP A 20 -7.79 -40.43 1.35
N SER A 21 -8.32 -41.23 2.27
CA SER A 21 -8.44 -40.92 3.69
C SER A 21 -7.18 -41.34 4.43
N ALA A 22 -6.46 -40.37 4.98
CA ALA A 22 -5.56 -40.61 6.11
C ALA A 22 -5.53 -39.37 6.99
N ALA A 23 -6.08 -39.51 8.19
CA ALA A 23 -5.95 -38.56 9.27
C ALA A 23 -4.49 -38.55 9.74
N ASP A 24 -3.87 -37.37 9.76
CA ASP A 24 -2.72 -37.11 10.61
C ASP A 24 -2.89 -35.75 11.27
N THR A 25 -2.90 -35.80 12.60
CA THR A 25 -3.01 -34.70 13.55
C THR A 25 -1.76 -33.84 13.53
N LEU A 26 -1.88 -32.50 13.42
CA LEU A 26 -0.85 -31.60 13.94
C LEU A 26 -1.33 -30.15 14.16
N ASN A 27 -1.33 -29.79 15.45
CA ASN A 27 -0.90 -28.54 16.09
C ASN A 27 -1.46 -27.15 15.67
N SER A 28 -1.79 -26.41 16.75
CA SER A 28 -2.34 -25.06 16.92
C SER A 28 -1.86 -23.95 15.96
N PRO A 29 -2.70 -22.91 15.73
CA PRO A 29 -2.48 -21.92 14.69
C PRO A 29 -1.30 -20.99 15.00
N VAL A 30 -0.40 -20.86 14.03
CA VAL A 30 0.67 -19.85 14.02
C VAL A 30 0.07 -18.53 13.53
N ASN A 31 0.15 -17.50 14.38
CA ASN A 31 -0.23 -16.12 14.08
C ASN A 31 0.48 -15.62 12.80
N ALA A 32 -0.28 -15.38 11.73
CA ALA A 32 0.23 -14.92 10.43
C ALA A 32 0.17 -13.38 10.27
N THR A 33 0.29 -12.61 11.36
CA THR A 33 0.18 -11.14 11.37
C THR A 33 1.51 -10.41 11.09
N SER A 34 2.49 -11.04 10.46
CA SER A 34 3.76 -10.36 10.11
C SER A 34 4.28 -10.75 8.73
N VAL A 35 3.55 -10.34 7.69
CA VAL A 35 4.15 -10.17 6.36
C VAL A 35 3.95 -8.71 5.92
N GLY A 36 4.43 -7.80 6.77
CA GLY A 36 5.05 -6.56 6.30
C GLY A 36 6.52 -6.89 6.11
N ILE A 37 6.94 -7.14 4.87
CA ILE A 37 8.35 -7.37 4.58
C ILE A 37 9.06 -6.02 4.69
N THR A 38 9.54 -5.70 5.89
CA THR A 38 10.62 -4.74 6.07
C THR A 38 11.88 -5.40 5.54
N TYR A 39 12.39 -4.86 4.43
CA TYR A 39 13.59 -5.32 3.75
C TYR A 39 14.84 -4.92 4.56
N ARG A 40 15.06 -5.49 5.76
CA ARG A 40 16.24 -5.15 6.57
C ARG A 40 17.01 -6.28 7.24
N ASP A 41 16.53 -7.52 7.25
CA ASP A 41 17.30 -8.61 7.86
C ASP A 41 18.08 -9.45 6.84
N ILE A 42 19.22 -8.90 6.41
CA ILE A 42 20.36 -9.73 5.99
C ILE A 42 21.39 -9.68 7.11
N ALA A 43 21.47 -10.79 7.83
CA ALA A 43 22.43 -11.04 8.88
C ALA A 43 23.87 -10.77 8.42
N ARG A 44 24.57 -9.94 9.19
CA ARG A 44 26.02 -9.72 9.13
C ARG A 44 26.70 -10.92 9.80
N PRO A 45 27.70 -11.59 9.19
CA PRO A 45 28.36 -12.72 9.86
C PRO A 45 29.21 -12.23 11.04
N GLU A 46 29.02 -12.86 12.20
CA GLU A 46 29.88 -12.73 13.37
C GLU A 46 31.24 -13.38 13.09
N ASN A 47 32.31 -12.57 13.07
CA ASN A 47 33.67 -13.09 13.15
C ASN A 47 34.08 -13.18 14.63
N THR A 48 33.99 -14.38 15.19
CA THR A 48 34.66 -14.78 16.42
C THR A 48 36.13 -15.07 16.14
N LEU A 49 37.03 -14.15 16.47
CA LEU A 49 38.42 -14.50 16.78
C LEU A 49 38.90 -13.68 17.98
N SER A 50 38.96 -14.37 19.12
CA SER A 50 39.73 -13.99 20.31
C SER A 50 41.20 -13.83 19.94
N ASN A 51 41.81 -12.69 20.33
CA ASN A 51 43.18 -12.69 20.82
C ASN A 51 43.48 -11.47 21.68
N ARG A 52 44.05 -11.76 22.85
CA ARG A 52 44.47 -10.87 23.93
C ARG A 52 45.91 -10.43 23.68
N ALA A 53 46.18 -9.13 23.60
CA ALA A 53 47.51 -8.56 23.86
C ALA A 53 47.42 -7.07 24.24
N ASN A 54 48.12 -6.70 25.31
CA ASN A 54 48.22 -5.36 25.86
C ASN A 54 49.09 -4.43 25.00
N SER A 55 48.84 -3.12 25.17
CA SER A 55 49.83 -2.04 25.30
C SER A 55 49.81 -0.94 24.22
N THR A 56 49.86 0.27 24.78
CA THR A 56 50.43 1.54 24.27
C THR A 56 49.53 2.46 23.44
N LYS A 57 49.29 3.62 24.05
CA LYS A 57 48.70 4.84 23.48
C LYS A 57 49.53 5.31 22.29
N GLU A 58 48.88 5.49 21.15
CA GLU A 58 49.35 6.41 20.11
C GLU A 58 48.16 7.22 19.60
N SER A 59 48.26 8.53 19.81
CA SER A 59 47.33 9.56 19.37
C SER A 59 47.34 9.64 17.84
N THR A 60 46.33 9.04 17.20
CA THR A 60 46.04 9.32 15.80
C THR A 60 44.88 10.31 15.76
N HIS A 61 45.15 11.52 15.27
CA HIS A 61 44.13 12.51 14.95
C HIS A 61 43.03 11.87 14.11
N SER A 62 41.85 11.71 14.71
CA SER A 62 40.62 11.37 14.00
C SER A 62 40.31 12.52 13.04
N LEU A 63 40.48 12.26 11.75
CA LEU A 63 39.80 13.05 10.71
C LEU A 63 38.32 13.14 11.10
N PRO A 64 37.69 14.32 11.04
CA PRO A 64 36.27 14.43 11.32
C PRO A 64 35.50 13.46 10.42
N PRO A 65 34.42 12.83 10.91
CA PRO A 65 33.58 12.00 10.05
C PRO A 65 33.21 12.85 8.83
N SER A 66 33.44 12.31 7.63
CA SER A 66 33.03 12.91 6.39
C SER A 66 31.57 13.31 6.53
N ILE A 67 31.30 14.61 6.59
CA ILE A 67 29.94 15.14 6.54
C ILE A 67 29.34 14.53 5.27
N PRO A 68 28.31 13.66 5.36
CA PRO A 68 27.61 13.24 4.16
C PRO A 68 27.20 14.52 3.46
N ASN A 69 27.54 14.68 2.19
CA ASN A 69 27.20 15.88 1.43
C ASN A 69 25.66 15.98 1.41
N GLU A 70 25.09 16.62 2.43
CA GLU A 70 23.65 16.67 2.68
C GLU A 70 23.04 17.43 1.51
N GLN A 71 22.31 16.71 0.66
CA GLN A 71 21.70 17.32 -0.50
C GLN A 71 20.46 18.09 -0.02
N TRP A 72 20.04 19.11 -0.79
CA TRP A 72 18.92 19.97 -0.40
C TRP A 72 17.64 19.17 -0.08
N PHE A 73 17.43 18.03 -0.74
CA PHE A 73 16.29 17.16 -0.50
C PHE A 73 16.41 16.34 0.80
N ASP A 74 17.62 16.04 1.27
CA ASP A 74 17.85 15.41 2.57
C ASP A 74 17.48 16.40 3.70
N ILE A 75 17.85 17.66 3.52
CA ILE A 75 17.49 18.75 4.45
C ILE A 75 15.98 18.95 4.47
N TRP A 76 15.34 18.95 3.30
CA TRP A 76 13.88 19.06 3.18
C TRP A 76 13.17 17.91 3.89
N GLN A 77 13.58 16.67 3.63
CA GLN A 77 12.96 15.48 4.23
C GLN A 77 13.07 15.49 5.77
N ARG A 78 14.25 15.84 6.30
CA ARG A 78 14.48 15.97 7.75
C ARG A 78 13.61 17.07 8.34
N SER A 79 13.65 18.27 7.74
CA SER A 79 12.86 19.41 8.20
C SER A 79 11.36 19.12 8.18
N PHE A 80 10.88 18.44 7.14
CA PHE A 80 9.47 18.06 7.03
C PHE A 80 9.07 17.04 8.11
N THR A 81 9.91 16.02 8.32
CA THR A 81 9.71 15.02 9.38
C THR A 81 9.69 15.67 10.76
N ASP A 82 10.68 16.50 11.07
CA ASP A 82 10.79 17.15 12.38
C ASP A 82 9.62 18.11 12.63
N THR A 83 9.15 18.82 11.59
CA THR A 83 7.95 19.69 11.67
C THR A 83 6.70 18.88 11.97
N MET A 84 6.50 17.75 11.26
CA MET A 84 5.35 16.88 11.48
C MET A 84 5.37 16.25 12.88
N ASP A 85 6.53 15.77 13.33
CA ASP A 85 6.69 15.22 14.68
C ASP A 85 6.43 16.28 15.75
N PHE A 86 6.87 17.52 15.55
CA PHE A 86 6.57 18.62 16.47
C PHE A 86 5.06 18.89 16.58
N THR A 87 4.35 19.00 15.45
CA THR A 87 2.89 19.20 15.44
C THR A 87 2.16 18.04 16.11
N VAL A 88 2.60 16.81 15.85
CA VAL A 88 2.02 15.61 16.45
C VAL A 88 2.21 15.56 17.96
N LYS A 89 3.39 15.90 18.46
CA LYS A 89 3.66 15.98 19.91
C LYS A 89 2.76 17.00 20.60
N GLN A 90 2.52 18.16 19.98
CA GLN A 90 1.59 19.15 20.50
C GLN A 90 0.15 18.63 20.54
N LEU A 91 -0.27 17.86 19.53
CA LEU A 91 -1.60 17.27 19.48
C LEU A 91 -1.77 16.12 20.49
N ASP A 92 -0.78 15.25 20.64
CA ASP A 92 -0.81 14.14 21.62
C ASP A 92 -0.85 14.67 23.06
N GLY A 93 -0.13 15.76 23.34
CA GLY A 93 -0.18 16.44 24.64
C GLY A 93 -1.55 16.98 25.05
N LEU A 94 -2.51 17.10 24.12
CA LEU A 94 -3.90 17.45 24.46
C LEU A 94 -4.67 16.26 25.10
N PHE A 95 -4.17 15.04 24.92
CA PHE A 95 -4.80 13.81 25.40
C PHE A 95 -4.05 13.20 26.60
N GLU A 96 -2.91 13.77 27.00
CA GLU A 96 -2.19 13.37 28.19
C GLU A 96 -3.01 13.74 29.45
N SER A 97 -3.36 12.74 30.26
CA SER A 97 -4.03 12.97 31.53
C SER A 97 -3.03 13.41 32.60
N SER A 98 -3.45 14.30 33.50
CA SER A 98 -2.62 14.84 34.60
C SER A 98 -2.07 13.77 35.57
N ASP A 99 -2.64 12.56 35.54
CA ASP A 99 -2.27 11.46 36.41
C ASP A 99 -1.11 10.61 35.85
N GLU A 100 -0.73 10.78 34.58
CA GLU A 100 0.34 10.02 33.91
C GLU A 100 1.68 10.78 33.78
N ILE A 101 1.79 11.98 34.38
CA ILE A 101 2.98 12.88 34.35
C ILE A 101 4.25 12.24 34.97
N GLY A 102 4.15 11.06 35.60
CA GLY A 102 5.26 10.40 36.31
C GLY A 102 5.88 9.16 35.64
N ALA A 103 5.34 8.65 34.53
CA ALA A 103 5.84 7.41 33.94
C ALA A 103 6.97 7.68 32.93
N SER A 104 8.21 7.76 33.44
CA SER A 104 9.44 7.75 32.65
C SER A 104 9.49 6.50 31.75
N GLY A 105 9.09 6.66 30.48
CA GLY A 105 8.97 5.56 29.50
C GLY A 105 7.90 5.75 28.42
N GLN A 106 7.12 6.84 28.45
CA GLN A 106 6.10 7.16 27.44
C GLN A 106 6.71 7.20 26.03
N LYS A 107 6.15 6.42 25.10
CA LYS A 107 6.54 6.45 23.69
C LYS A 107 6.14 7.80 23.11
N GLU A 108 7.07 8.46 22.44
CA GLU A 108 6.78 9.75 21.79
C GLU A 108 5.82 9.57 20.60
N ALA A 109 4.87 10.50 20.47
CA ALA A 109 4.00 10.58 19.30
C ALA A 109 4.82 10.91 18.04
N ARG A 110 4.55 10.19 16.94
CA ARG A 110 5.28 10.31 15.68
C ARG A 110 4.33 10.35 14.48
N ALA A 111 4.71 11.12 13.47
CA ALA A 111 4.05 11.14 12.18
C ALA A 111 4.77 10.20 11.20
N GLU A 112 4.02 9.34 10.52
CA GLU A 112 4.50 8.55 9.39
C GLU A 112 3.70 8.89 8.15
N GLY A 113 4.34 8.90 6.98
CA GLY A 113 3.59 9.19 5.78
C GLY A 113 4.39 9.12 4.49
N ARG A 114 3.68 9.47 3.41
CA ARG A 114 4.23 9.52 2.07
C ARG A 114 3.61 10.64 1.26
N VAL A 115 4.40 11.21 0.36
CA VAL A 115 3.96 12.15 -0.67
C VAL A 115 4.36 11.57 -2.01
N GLN A 116 3.42 11.48 -2.94
CA GLN A 116 3.61 10.96 -4.29
C GLN A 116 3.16 11.99 -5.30
N LEU A 117 4.03 12.34 -6.24
CA LEU A 117 3.69 13.10 -7.43
C LEU A 117 3.70 12.16 -8.62
N ALA A 118 2.64 12.16 -9.42
CA ALA A 118 2.50 11.36 -10.63
C ALA A 118 2.21 12.27 -11.84
N TRP A 119 2.82 11.95 -12.97
CA TRP A 119 2.53 12.54 -14.27
C TRP A 119 2.32 11.42 -15.27
N GLU A 120 1.14 11.33 -15.85
CA GLU A 120 0.69 10.18 -16.65
C GLU A 120 0.19 10.58 -18.05
N PRO A 121 1.05 11.16 -18.91
CA PRO A 121 0.67 11.48 -20.27
C PRO A 121 0.23 10.24 -21.05
N ARG A 122 -0.86 10.39 -21.81
CA ARG A 122 -1.38 9.39 -22.75
C ARG A 122 -1.78 9.99 -24.09
N SER A 123 -2.07 9.14 -25.07
CA SER A 123 -2.64 9.54 -26.35
C SER A 123 -3.77 10.55 -26.18
N GLY A 124 -3.56 11.78 -26.67
CA GLY A 124 -4.55 12.86 -26.62
C GLY A 124 -4.63 13.66 -25.31
N MET A 125 -3.91 13.28 -24.25
CA MET A 125 -3.89 14.00 -22.97
C MET A 125 -2.51 14.00 -22.32
N LEU A 126 -1.86 15.17 -22.29
CA LEU A 126 -0.48 15.32 -21.81
C LEU A 126 -0.37 15.95 -20.42
N SER A 127 -1.44 16.55 -19.91
CA SER A 127 -1.46 17.32 -18.67
C SER A 127 -1.94 16.53 -17.45
N ASP A 128 -2.05 15.21 -17.55
CA ASP A 128 -2.56 14.39 -16.46
C ASP A 128 -1.52 14.29 -15.33
N THR A 129 -1.74 15.06 -14.27
CA THR A 129 -0.83 15.20 -13.13
C THR A 129 -1.62 15.02 -11.85
N ASP A 130 -1.09 14.22 -10.94
CA ASP A 130 -1.76 13.82 -9.70
C ASP A 130 -0.79 13.96 -8.51
N LEU A 131 -1.25 14.62 -7.44
CA LEU A 131 -0.48 14.81 -6.22
C LEU A 131 -1.20 14.10 -5.09
N ARG A 132 -0.57 13.08 -4.52
CA ARG A 132 -1.11 12.32 -3.40
C ARG A 132 -0.27 12.51 -2.17
N PHE A 133 -0.95 12.57 -1.03
CA PHE A 133 -0.30 12.53 0.26
C PHE A 133 -1.06 11.64 1.22
N ARG A 134 -0.32 11.06 2.15
CA ARG A 134 -0.85 10.30 3.28
C ARG A 134 -0.03 10.64 4.50
N VAL A 135 -0.70 11.16 5.51
CA VAL A 135 -0.19 11.41 6.84
C VAL A 135 -0.93 10.51 7.80
N ARG A 136 -0.19 9.71 8.56
CA ARG A 136 -0.71 8.91 9.65
C ARG A 136 0.01 9.33 10.93
N VAL A 137 -0.79 9.59 11.95
CA VAL A 137 -0.32 9.96 13.27
C VAL A 137 -0.83 8.92 14.24
N ARG A 138 0.08 8.26 14.95
CA ARG A 138 -0.28 7.36 16.06
C ARG A 138 -0.25 8.18 17.34
N LEU A 139 -1.24 7.97 18.20
CA LEU A 139 -1.40 8.70 19.46
C LEU A 139 -1.07 7.77 20.65
N PRO A 140 0.15 7.83 21.22
CA PRO A 140 0.55 7.07 22.40
C PRO A 140 -0.30 7.35 23.63
N ALA A 141 -0.74 8.61 23.84
CA ALA A 141 -1.63 8.96 24.95
C ALA A 141 -2.94 8.16 24.93
N LEU A 142 -3.35 7.67 23.75
CA LEU A 142 -4.52 6.80 23.56
C LEU A 142 -4.15 5.32 23.43
N LYS A 143 -3.04 4.91 24.05
CA LYS A 143 -2.50 3.53 24.06
C LYS A 143 -2.34 2.95 22.65
N GLU A 144 -2.05 3.81 21.66
CA GLU A 144 -1.90 3.46 20.24
C GLU A 144 -3.15 2.79 19.63
N ARG A 145 -4.34 2.99 20.22
CA ARG A 145 -5.62 2.47 19.71
C ARG A 145 -6.29 3.39 18.70
N VAL A 146 -5.86 4.66 18.65
CA VAL A 146 -6.41 5.69 17.77
C VAL A 146 -5.31 6.24 16.88
N ASP A 147 -5.56 6.20 15.57
CA ASP A 147 -4.73 6.82 14.55
C ASP A 147 -5.49 8.01 13.93
N LEU A 148 -4.85 9.17 13.82
CA LEU A 148 -5.34 10.25 12.96
C LEU A 148 -4.77 10.04 11.56
N LEU A 149 -5.66 10.00 10.57
CA LEU A 149 -5.36 9.76 9.17
C LEU A 149 -5.77 11.00 8.38
N LEU A 150 -4.84 11.57 7.65
CA LEU A 150 -5.08 12.62 6.67
C LEU A 150 -4.57 12.11 5.32
N SER A 151 -5.45 11.98 4.34
CA SER A 151 -5.07 11.45 3.03
C SER A 151 -5.90 11.99 1.91
N ASP A 152 -5.27 12.19 0.75
CA ASP A 152 -5.96 12.57 -0.48
C ASP A 152 -6.61 11.40 -1.23
N ASN A 153 -6.61 10.21 -0.62
CA ASN A 153 -7.28 9.05 -1.19
C ASN A 153 -7.88 8.17 -0.08
N GLU A 154 -9.15 7.87 -0.24
CA GLU A 154 -9.98 7.07 0.65
C GLU A 154 -9.68 5.56 0.54
N ASP A 155 -9.22 5.11 -0.63
CA ASP A 155 -8.80 3.73 -0.87
C ASP A 155 -7.50 3.44 -0.10
N GLU A 156 -7.69 2.99 1.14
CA GLU A 156 -6.61 2.64 2.06
C GLU A 156 -5.97 1.27 1.75
N THR A 157 -6.56 0.56 0.80
CA THR A 157 -6.21 -0.79 0.41
C THR A 157 -4.97 -0.86 -0.45
N GLN A 158 -4.22 -1.93 -0.20
CA GLN A 158 -2.85 -2.13 -0.66
C GLN A 158 -2.67 -1.79 -2.15
N ASN A 159 -1.64 -0.99 -2.44
CA ASN A 159 -1.03 -0.84 -3.76
C ASN A 159 -1.97 -0.52 -4.93
N ASN A 160 -3.17 0.02 -4.68
CA ASN A 160 -4.10 0.46 -5.73
C ASN A 160 -3.69 1.81 -6.37
N THR A 161 -2.38 2.00 -6.52
CA THR A 161 -1.72 3.12 -7.21
C THR A 161 -2.29 3.36 -8.62
N ILE A 162 -2.76 2.29 -9.27
CA ILE A 162 -3.30 2.28 -10.62
C ILE A 162 -4.71 2.92 -10.68
N ARG A 163 -5.54 2.80 -9.63
CA ARG A 163 -6.88 3.41 -9.61
C ARG A 163 -6.86 4.92 -9.44
N ALA A 164 -6.13 5.39 -8.44
CA ALA A 164 -6.38 6.74 -7.96
C ALA A 164 -5.86 7.83 -8.92
N ALA A 165 -5.12 7.48 -9.97
CA ALA A 165 -4.65 8.42 -11.00
C ALA A 165 -5.63 8.51 -12.16
N ARG A 166 -6.60 7.59 -12.24
CA ARG A 166 -7.42 7.36 -13.44
C ARG A 166 -8.90 7.41 -13.19
N ASP A 167 -9.31 8.17 -12.19
CA ASP A 167 -10.70 8.59 -12.10
C ASP A 167 -10.96 9.57 -13.24
N THR A 168 -11.30 9.03 -14.40
CA THR A 168 -11.68 9.76 -15.62
C THR A 168 -13.01 10.52 -15.44
N GLY A 169 -13.64 10.43 -14.26
CA GLY A 169 -14.67 11.35 -13.82
C GLY A 169 -14.08 12.70 -13.43
N ASN A 170 -14.46 13.75 -14.17
CA ASN A 170 -14.18 15.18 -14.04
C ASN A 170 -14.43 15.82 -12.64
N ASN A 171 -13.90 15.24 -11.56
CA ASN A 171 -14.16 15.68 -10.19
C ASN A 171 -12.92 15.51 -9.29
N ASN A 172 -11.75 15.79 -9.88
CA ASN A 172 -10.40 15.55 -9.34
C ASN A 172 -9.92 16.63 -8.34
N ARG A 173 -10.81 17.28 -7.58
CA ARG A 173 -10.44 18.42 -6.71
C ARG A 173 -10.74 18.26 -5.23
N ASP A 174 -11.57 17.29 -4.84
CA ASP A 174 -12.03 17.17 -3.45
C ASP A 174 -11.84 15.72 -2.92
N ARG A 175 -10.62 15.18 -2.89
CA ARG A 175 -10.38 13.79 -2.41
C ARG A 175 -9.70 13.72 -1.04
N THR A 176 -9.33 14.87 -0.49
CA THR A 176 -8.76 14.98 0.85
C THR A 176 -9.79 14.57 1.90
N THR A 177 -9.39 13.63 2.74
CA THR A 177 -10.15 13.09 3.87
C THR A 177 -9.31 13.23 5.13
N ILE A 178 -9.97 13.60 6.23
CA ILE A 178 -9.42 13.56 7.58
C ILE A 178 -10.28 12.60 8.40
N ALA A 179 -9.65 11.65 9.08
CA ALA A 179 -10.38 10.64 9.82
C ALA A 179 -9.63 10.14 11.05
N LEU A 180 -10.41 9.78 12.06
CA LEU A 180 -9.95 9.04 13.22
C LEU A 180 -10.23 7.56 12.97
N ARG A 181 -9.20 6.73 13.07
CA ARG A 181 -9.31 5.28 13.02
C ARG A 181 -9.07 4.70 14.40
N PHE A 182 -10.08 4.01 14.92
CA PHE A 182 -10.01 3.23 16.14
C PHE A 182 -9.77 1.75 15.83
N ARG A 183 -8.87 1.13 16.59
CA ARG A 183 -8.61 -0.31 16.58
C ARG A 183 -8.65 -0.82 18.03
N PRO A 184 -9.47 -1.84 18.36
CA PRO A 184 -9.55 -2.37 19.72
C PRO A 184 -8.19 -2.82 20.27
N GLU A 185 -7.43 -3.53 19.44
CA GLU A 185 -6.05 -3.95 19.66
C GLU A 185 -5.16 -3.54 18.49
N GLN A 186 -3.83 -3.53 18.69
CA GLN A 186 -2.88 -3.16 17.64
C GLN A 186 -2.83 -4.17 16.48
N ASP A 187 -3.18 -5.42 16.73
CA ASP A 187 -3.25 -6.53 15.79
C ASP A 187 -4.68 -6.92 15.43
N SER A 188 -5.67 -6.14 15.89
CA SER A 188 -7.07 -6.43 15.62
C SER A 188 -7.36 -6.44 14.13
N HIS A 189 -8.07 -7.48 13.69
CA HIS A 189 -8.60 -7.60 12.33
C HIS A 189 -9.68 -6.56 12.04
N TYR A 190 -10.28 -5.97 13.08
CA TYR A 190 -11.33 -4.97 12.96
C TYR A 190 -10.78 -3.55 13.14
N SER A 191 -11.26 -2.64 12.30
CA SER A 191 -11.00 -1.22 12.43
C SER A 191 -12.25 -0.41 12.15
N PHE A 192 -12.45 0.64 12.93
CA PHE A 192 -13.56 1.57 12.80
C PHE A 192 -13.00 2.94 12.48
N ARG A 193 -13.54 3.60 11.47
CA ARG A 193 -13.11 4.91 11.03
C ARG A 193 -14.30 5.86 11.03
N ILE A 194 -14.08 7.06 11.54
CA ILE A 194 -15.02 8.18 11.42
C ILE A 194 -14.23 9.36 10.91
N GLY A 195 -14.72 10.00 9.85
CA GLY A 195 -14.01 11.09 9.22
C GLY A 195 -14.91 12.08 8.50
N ALA A 196 -14.26 13.12 8.01
CA ALA A 196 -14.83 14.12 7.13
C ALA A 196 -13.93 14.21 5.89
N GLY A 197 -14.51 14.41 4.71
CA GLY A 197 -13.74 14.53 3.49
C GLY A 197 -14.56 15.08 2.34
N ARG A 198 -14.17 14.72 1.11
CA ARG A 198 -14.81 15.07 -0.17
C ARG A 198 -16.12 15.83 -0.05
N ARG A 199 -16.11 17.11 -0.43
CA ARG A 199 -17.28 18.01 -0.41
C ARG A 199 -17.90 18.16 0.99
N ASP A 200 -17.12 18.19 2.07
CA ASP A 200 -17.59 18.27 3.45
C ASP A 200 -18.53 17.14 3.88
N GLN A 201 -18.32 15.94 3.33
CA GLN A 201 -19.09 14.77 3.70
C GLN A 201 -18.50 14.11 4.94
N LEU A 202 -19.34 13.87 5.94
CA LEU A 202 -19.01 12.98 7.04
C LEU A 202 -19.22 11.54 6.62
N TYR A 203 -18.36 10.67 7.13
CA TYR A 203 -18.45 9.24 6.90
C TYR A 203 -18.08 8.41 8.12
N ALA A 204 -18.67 7.23 8.18
CA ALA A 204 -18.29 6.18 9.10
C ALA A 204 -18.02 4.90 8.29
N MET A 205 -16.98 4.18 8.66
CA MET A 205 -16.55 2.97 7.98
C MET A 205 -16.15 1.93 9.03
N THR A 206 -16.59 0.70 8.81
CA THR A 206 -16.09 -0.47 9.52
C THR A 206 -15.38 -1.36 8.52
N ARG A 207 -14.25 -1.93 8.95
CA ARG A 207 -13.42 -2.78 8.12
C ARG A 207 -12.96 -3.98 8.91
N TYR A 208 -13.04 -5.13 8.26
CA TYR A 208 -12.41 -6.36 8.68
C TYR A 208 -11.32 -6.74 7.67
N ARG A 209 -10.13 -7.12 8.14
CA ARG A 209 -9.02 -7.58 7.29
C ARG A 209 -8.31 -8.73 7.97
N ASP A 210 -8.05 -9.77 7.21
CA ASP A 210 -7.33 -10.94 7.70
C ASP A 210 -6.55 -11.62 6.56
N ALA A 211 -5.69 -12.57 6.92
CA ALA A 211 -4.80 -13.28 6.03
C ALA A 211 -4.77 -14.77 6.40
N PHE A 212 -5.01 -15.63 5.41
CA PHE A 212 -4.94 -17.07 5.56
C PHE A 212 -3.80 -17.66 4.72
N ALA A 213 -2.84 -18.30 5.38
CA ALA A 213 -1.74 -18.99 4.70
C ALA A 213 -2.09 -20.48 4.49
N PHE A 214 -2.42 -20.86 3.25
CA PHE A 214 -2.68 -22.27 2.91
C PHE A 214 -1.41 -23.12 2.98
N SER A 215 -0.26 -22.52 2.64
CA SER A 215 1.05 -23.18 2.66
C SER A 215 2.16 -22.13 2.79
N LYS A 216 3.43 -22.57 2.76
CA LYS A 216 4.59 -21.66 2.74
C LYS A 216 4.66 -20.77 1.48
N GLN A 217 3.97 -21.15 0.41
CA GLN A 217 4.01 -20.42 -0.88
C GLN A 217 2.68 -19.75 -1.21
N TRP A 218 1.58 -20.16 -0.57
CA TRP A 218 0.23 -19.68 -0.89
C TRP A 218 -0.37 -18.97 0.30
N ALA A 219 -0.76 -17.72 0.09
CA ALA A 219 -1.53 -16.94 1.05
C ALA A 219 -2.75 -16.30 0.37
N MET A 220 -3.82 -16.13 1.12
CA MET A 220 -5.00 -15.39 0.72
C MET A 220 -5.20 -14.25 1.71
N LEU A 221 -5.20 -13.03 1.20
CA LEU A 221 -5.54 -11.83 1.95
C LEU A 221 -6.99 -11.51 1.62
N TYR A 222 -7.82 -11.28 2.63
CA TYR A 222 -9.20 -10.91 2.41
C TYR A 222 -9.60 -9.79 3.35
N ASP A 223 -10.48 -8.94 2.83
CA ASP A 223 -11.00 -7.83 3.58
C ASP A 223 -12.42 -7.50 3.15
N ALA A 224 -13.19 -6.99 4.11
CA ALA A 224 -14.54 -6.52 3.90
C ALA A 224 -14.68 -5.15 4.55
N GLU A 225 -15.24 -4.21 3.82
CA GLU A 225 -15.48 -2.85 4.29
C GLU A 225 -16.97 -2.53 4.13
N LEU A 226 -17.53 -1.85 5.12
CA LEU A 226 -18.88 -1.30 5.05
C LEU A 226 -18.78 0.16 5.46
N TYR A 227 -19.24 1.05 4.62
CA TYR A 227 -19.13 2.48 4.82
C TYR A 227 -20.46 3.18 4.56
N TYR A 228 -20.64 4.31 5.22
CA TYR A 228 -21.77 5.21 5.01
C TYR A 228 -21.27 6.64 4.89
N TYR A 229 -21.54 7.25 3.74
CA TYR A 229 -21.31 8.66 3.48
C TYR A 229 -22.62 9.45 3.59
N THR A 230 -22.54 10.67 4.12
CA THR A 230 -23.72 11.53 4.29
C THR A 230 -24.43 11.84 2.96
N ARG A 231 -23.72 11.89 1.82
CA ARG A 231 -24.33 12.13 0.49
C ARG A 231 -24.26 10.92 -0.43
N ASP A 232 -23.17 10.17 -0.39
CA ASP A 232 -22.95 9.00 -1.27
C ASP A 232 -23.56 7.70 -0.71
N ARG A 233 -24.29 7.79 0.42
CA ARG A 233 -25.06 6.71 1.08
C ARG A 233 -24.19 5.51 1.50
N LEU A 234 -24.85 4.36 1.66
CA LEU A 234 -24.22 3.11 2.06
C LEU A 234 -23.42 2.54 0.88
N GLY A 235 -22.25 2.01 1.16
CA GLY A 235 -21.56 1.14 0.24
C GLY A 235 -20.83 0.05 0.99
N ALA A 236 -20.55 -1.03 0.27
CA ALA A 236 -19.86 -2.18 0.79
C ALA A 236 -18.77 -2.59 -0.18
N GLU A 237 -17.71 -3.15 0.35
CA GLU A 237 -16.58 -3.59 -0.44
C GLU A 237 -16.09 -4.94 0.07
N VAL A 238 -15.75 -5.83 -0.85
CA VAL A 238 -15.12 -7.10 -0.54
C VAL A 238 -13.92 -7.29 -1.46
N GLY A 239 -12.76 -7.52 -0.83
CA GLY A 239 -11.49 -7.78 -1.48
C GLY A 239 -10.98 -9.17 -1.14
N VAL A 240 -10.48 -9.88 -2.16
CA VAL A 240 -9.75 -11.13 -2.01
C VAL A 240 -8.52 -11.10 -2.91
N ALA A 241 -7.34 -11.25 -2.31
CA ALA A 241 -6.07 -11.35 -3.02
C ALA A 241 -5.42 -12.71 -2.77
N PHE A 242 -5.15 -13.44 -3.85
CA PHE A 242 -4.34 -14.65 -3.81
C PHE A 242 -2.88 -14.30 -4.08
N GLN A 243 -2.00 -14.72 -3.20
CA GLN A 243 -0.57 -14.49 -3.27
C GLN A 243 0.16 -15.82 -3.40
N TYR A 244 0.99 -15.91 -4.44
CA TYR A 244 1.86 -17.05 -4.70
C TYR A 244 3.33 -16.62 -4.69
N GLU A 245 4.08 -17.13 -3.73
CA GLU A 245 5.52 -16.89 -3.60
C GLU A 245 6.31 -17.97 -4.33
N ILE A 246 6.81 -17.64 -5.52
CA ILE A 246 7.64 -18.55 -6.32
C ILE A 246 8.99 -18.73 -5.64
N ASN A 247 9.57 -17.62 -5.17
CA ASN A 247 10.80 -17.57 -4.36
C ASN A 247 10.90 -16.19 -3.69
N LYS A 248 11.98 -15.94 -2.94
CA LYS A 248 12.18 -14.67 -2.21
C LYS A 248 12.21 -13.40 -3.08
N LYS A 249 12.40 -13.53 -4.40
CA LYS A 249 12.46 -12.42 -5.37
C LYS A 249 11.24 -12.32 -6.28
N HIS A 250 10.42 -13.37 -6.36
CA HIS A 250 9.32 -13.49 -7.30
C HIS A 250 8.01 -13.78 -6.58
N LEU A 251 7.07 -12.85 -6.71
CA LEU A 251 5.75 -12.91 -6.10
C LEU A 251 4.70 -12.67 -7.17
N VAL A 252 3.72 -13.56 -7.29
CA VAL A 252 2.53 -13.31 -8.10
C VAL A 252 1.37 -13.01 -7.18
N ARG A 253 0.62 -11.95 -7.48
CA ARG A 253 -0.57 -11.58 -6.72
C ARG A 253 -1.74 -11.33 -7.65
N GLN A 254 -2.84 -12.03 -7.41
CA GLN A 254 -4.11 -11.79 -8.08
C GLN A 254 -5.08 -11.14 -7.09
N ASN A 255 -5.47 -9.89 -7.36
CA ASN A 255 -6.46 -9.16 -6.58
C ASN A 255 -7.82 -9.24 -7.28
N ASN A 256 -8.86 -9.54 -6.51
CA ASN A 256 -10.25 -9.51 -6.95
C ASN A 256 -11.03 -8.63 -5.98
N ARG A 257 -11.78 -7.67 -6.49
CA ARG A 257 -12.47 -6.70 -5.64
C ARG A 257 -13.82 -6.35 -6.20
N TYR A 258 -14.78 -6.25 -5.29
CA TYR A 258 -16.17 -5.95 -5.60
C TYR A 258 -16.61 -4.81 -4.70
N TYR A 259 -17.20 -3.79 -5.31
CA TYR A 259 -17.67 -2.58 -4.66
C TYR A 259 -19.17 -2.47 -4.95
N TYR A 260 -19.99 -2.48 -3.92
CA TYR A 260 -21.41 -2.19 -3.99
C TYR A 260 -21.66 -0.74 -3.60
N ARG A 261 -22.43 -0.03 -4.43
CA ARG A 261 -22.80 1.36 -4.20
C ARG A 261 -24.31 1.51 -4.22
N ASP A 262 -24.88 1.98 -3.12
CA ASP A 262 -26.34 2.14 -2.97
C ASP A 262 -26.90 3.31 -3.80
N ASP A 263 -26.11 4.36 -4.02
CA ASP A 263 -26.53 5.55 -4.77
C ASP A 263 -26.83 5.24 -6.25
N THR A 264 -25.96 4.45 -6.89
CA THR A 264 -26.09 3.98 -8.28
C THR A 264 -26.72 2.60 -8.38
N ASN A 265 -26.91 1.91 -7.25
CA ASN A 265 -27.41 0.53 -7.16
C ASN A 265 -26.64 -0.41 -8.11
N ASP A 266 -25.32 -0.31 -8.11
CA ASP A 266 -24.46 -1.08 -8.98
C ASP A 266 -23.29 -1.74 -8.24
N TRP A 267 -22.73 -2.75 -8.90
CA TRP A 267 -21.50 -3.39 -8.49
C TRP A 267 -20.40 -3.00 -9.46
N LEU A 268 -19.35 -2.40 -8.94
CA LEU A 268 -18.09 -2.26 -9.64
C LEU A 268 -17.21 -3.44 -9.27
N TRP A 269 -16.69 -4.13 -10.27
CA TRP A 269 -15.82 -5.27 -10.08
C TRP A 269 -14.47 -4.99 -10.72
N ARG A 270 -13.42 -5.49 -10.10
CA ARG A 270 -12.04 -5.29 -10.54
C ARG A 270 -11.23 -6.55 -10.32
N HIS A 271 -10.53 -6.96 -11.36
CA HIS A 271 -9.61 -8.07 -11.35
C HIS A 271 -8.24 -7.59 -11.80
N GLU A 272 -7.22 -7.91 -11.03
CA GLU A 272 -5.88 -7.43 -11.28
C GLU A 272 -4.87 -8.52 -10.97
N VAL A 273 -3.85 -8.62 -11.81
CA VAL A 273 -2.74 -9.55 -11.60
C VAL A 273 -1.45 -8.77 -11.66
N HIS A 274 -0.62 -8.93 -10.63
CA HIS A 274 0.73 -8.39 -10.54
C HIS A 274 1.73 -9.53 -10.48
N HIS A 275 2.86 -9.37 -11.17
CA HIS A 275 4.04 -10.18 -10.91
C HIS A 275 5.15 -9.27 -10.43
N LEU A 276 5.44 -9.32 -9.14
CA LEU A 276 6.46 -8.52 -8.49
C LEU A 276 7.78 -9.28 -8.57
N PHE A 277 8.74 -8.68 -9.25
CA PHE A 277 10.08 -9.21 -9.41
C PHE A 277 11.11 -8.24 -8.83
N SER A 278 11.75 -8.62 -7.73
CA SER A 278 12.87 -7.88 -7.15
C SER A 278 14.16 -8.29 -7.87
N VAL A 279 14.69 -7.39 -8.69
CA VAL A 279 15.95 -7.60 -9.42
C VAL A 279 17.11 -7.57 -8.42
N ASP A 280 17.16 -6.49 -7.64
CA ASP A 280 18.12 -6.25 -6.57
C ASP A 280 17.45 -5.49 -5.40
N GLN A 281 18.26 -4.98 -4.47
CA GLN A 281 17.77 -4.27 -3.27
C GLN A 281 17.10 -2.93 -3.60
N HIS A 282 17.42 -2.33 -4.75
CA HIS A 282 16.96 -1.01 -5.15
C HIS A 282 16.04 -1.01 -6.36
N ASN A 283 15.89 -2.14 -7.06
CA ASN A 283 15.13 -2.26 -8.30
C ASN A 283 14.07 -3.35 -8.20
N ALA A 284 12.84 -2.96 -8.52
CA ALA A 284 11.73 -3.86 -8.69
C ALA A 284 11.06 -3.64 -10.05
N VAL A 285 10.57 -4.72 -10.63
CA VAL A 285 9.81 -4.74 -11.87
C VAL A 285 8.47 -5.39 -11.58
N ILE A 286 7.38 -4.73 -12.00
CA ILE A 286 6.01 -5.11 -11.69
C ILE A 286 5.16 -4.99 -12.98
N PRO A 287 5.28 -5.96 -13.91
CA PRO A 287 4.25 -6.16 -14.92
C PRO A 287 2.92 -6.46 -14.25
N HIS A 288 1.86 -5.84 -14.76
CA HIS A 288 0.53 -6.05 -14.25
C HIS A 288 -0.52 -5.86 -15.34
N PHE A 289 -1.68 -6.45 -15.08
CA PHE A 289 -2.84 -6.39 -15.94
C PHE A 289 -4.08 -6.23 -15.06
N MET A 290 -4.97 -5.33 -15.47
CA MET A 290 -6.19 -5.00 -14.75
C MET A 290 -7.36 -4.99 -15.72
N VAL A 291 -8.49 -5.51 -15.27
CA VAL A 291 -9.79 -5.37 -15.91
C VAL A 291 -10.77 -4.85 -14.86
N GLU A 292 -11.48 -3.80 -15.20
CA GLU A 292 -12.55 -3.23 -14.39
C GLU A 292 -13.84 -3.19 -15.19
N GLY A 293 -14.97 -3.34 -14.51
CA GLY A 293 -16.27 -3.12 -15.11
C GLY A 293 -17.39 -2.88 -14.10
N LEU A 294 -18.59 -2.72 -14.65
CA LEU A 294 -19.82 -2.42 -13.93
C LEU A 294 -20.86 -3.52 -14.16
N SER A 295 -21.73 -3.73 -13.19
CA SER A 295 -22.84 -4.68 -13.30
C SER A 295 -24.10 -4.09 -13.94
N GLN A 296 -24.30 -2.77 -13.87
CA GLN A 296 -25.51 -2.09 -14.34
C GLN A 296 -25.21 -1.07 -15.44
N PRO A 297 -26.08 -0.89 -16.46
CA PRO A 297 -27.32 -1.65 -16.75
C PRO A 297 -27.14 -3.12 -17.15
N ASN A 298 -25.95 -3.50 -17.61
CA ASN A 298 -25.58 -4.89 -17.87
C ASN A 298 -24.14 -5.13 -17.44
N PHE A 299 -23.79 -6.39 -17.22
CA PHE A 299 -22.42 -6.78 -16.86
C PHE A 299 -21.48 -6.45 -18.03
N ARG A 300 -20.66 -5.42 -17.87
CA ARG A 300 -19.80 -4.91 -18.94
C ARG A 300 -18.45 -4.47 -18.40
N VAL A 301 -17.43 -4.68 -19.23
CA VAL A 301 -16.06 -4.18 -19.00
C VAL A 301 -16.05 -2.67 -19.23
N GLU A 302 -15.49 -1.87 -18.34
CA GLU A 302 -15.31 -0.43 -18.55
C GLU A 302 -13.86 -0.11 -18.94
N GLU A 303 -12.91 -0.80 -18.35
CA GLU A 303 -11.48 -0.52 -18.53
C GLU A 303 -10.69 -1.82 -18.63
N VAL A 304 -9.77 -1.85 -19.58
CA VAL A 304 -8.68 -2.84 -19.64
C VAL A 304 -7.37 -2.08 -19.61
N TYR A 305 -6.47 -2.50 -18.74
CA TYR A 305 -5.22 -1.82 -18.51
C TYR A 305 -4.07 -2.82 -18.40
N GLY A 306 -3.00 -2.58 -19.15
CA GLY A 306 -1.77 -3.34 -19.08
C GLY A 306 -0.60 -2.39 -18.88
N GLY A 307 0.23 -2.67 -17.88
CA GLY A 307 1.36 -1.81 -17.55
C GLY A 307 2.60 -2.61 -17.19
N PHE A 308 3.74 -1.99 -17.39
CA PHE A 308 5.02 -2.51 -16.95
C PHE A 308 5.67 -1.47 -16.06
N ARG A 309 5.62 -1.66 -14.74
CA ARG A 309 6.19 -0.70 -13.80
C ARG A 309 7.60 -1.08 -13.43
N TRP A 310 8.54 -0.16 -13.61
CA TRP A 310 9.87 -0.22 -13.02
C TRP A 310 9.94 0.76 -11.86
N ARG A 311 10.27 0.26 -10.67
CA ARG A 311 10.40 1.04 -9.43
C ARG A 311 11.83 0.98 -8.93
N ASN A 312 12.38 2.14 -8.57
CA ASN A 312 13.77 2.30 -8.16
C ASN A 312 13.91 3.25 -6.95
N ASN A 313 14.85 2.99 -6.04
CA ASN A 313 15.23 3.90 -4.94
C ASN A 313 16.75 4.08 -4.78
N MET A 314 17.52 4.02 -5.87
CA MET A 314 18.99 4.11 -5.84
C MET A 314 19.53 5.41 -5.23
N LEU A 315 18.75 6.50 -5.23
CA LEU A 315 19.21 7.80 -4.73
C LEU A 315 19.19 7.84 -3.19
N ARG A 316 18.10 7.39 -2.57
CA ARG A 316 17.88 7.31 -1.11
C ARG A 316 16.82 6.25 -0.81
N ASP A 317 16.95 5.54 0.30
CA ASP A 317 15.98 4.51 0.73
C ASP A 317 14.54 5.04 0.88
N TRP A 318 14.38 6.32 1.22
CA TRP A 318 13.08 6.97 1.41
C TRP A 318 12.50 7.59 0.13
N LEU A 319 13.24 7.59 -0.98
CA LEU A 319 12.85 8.24 -2.24
C LEU A 319 12.76 7.23 -3.37
N PHE A 320 11.55 7.06 -3.91
CA PHE A 320 11.25 6.13 -4.97
C PHE A 320 10.91 6.85 -6.27
N PHE A 321 11.40 6.31 -7.37
CA PHE A 321 11.09 6.71 -8.72
C PHE A 321 10.41 5.54 -9.43
N GLU A 322 9.32 5.82 -10.14
CA GLU A 322 8.62 4.83 -10.95
C GLU A 322 8.48 5.31 -12.38
N VAL A 323 8.72 4.39 -13.31
CA VAL A 323 8.42 4.57 -14.73
C VAL A 323 7.53 3.41 -15.16
N GLU A 324 6.38 3.71 -15.72
CA GLU A 324 5.39 2.72 -16.12
C GLU A 324 4.83 3.03 -17.50
N PRO A 325 5.45 2.51 -18.58
CA PRO A 325 4.78 2.44 -19.86
C PRO A 325 3.53 1.57 -19.75
N PHE A 326 2.46 2.00 -20.43
CA PHE A 326 1.18 1.34 -20.36
C PHE A 326 0.35 1.42 -21.62
N VAL A 327 -0.61 0.51 -21.69
CA VAL A 327 -1.67 0.48 -22.69
C VAL A 327 -3.02 0.44 -21.96
N LEU A 328 -3.91 1.31 -22.41
CA LEU A 328 -5.21 1.54 -21.82
C LEU A 328 -6.28 1.40 -22.91
N TRP A 329 -7.35 0.70 -22.60
CA TRP A 329 -8.55 0.61 -23.43
C TRP A 329 -9.77 0.95 -22.57
N LEU A 330 -10.42 2.06 -22.89
CA LEU A 330 -11.59 2.56 -22.19
C LEU A 330 -12.85 2.33 -23.02
N ARG A 331 -13.94 1.91 -22.38
CA ARG A 331 -15.25 1.78 -23.05
C ARG A 331 -15.72 3.10 -23.64
N GLU A 332 -15.56 4.21 -22.92
CA GLU A 332 -15.95 5.56 -23.38
C GLU A 332 -15.20 6.00 -24.65
N GLU A 333 -14.04 5.39 -24.94
CA GLU A 333 -13.25 5.62 -26.15
C GLU A 333 -13.43 4.48 -27.18
N ASP A 334 -14.51 3.70 -27.10
CA ASP A 334 -14.78 2.51 -27.94
C ASP A 334 -13.66 1.46 -27.89
N PHE A 335 -12.96 1.35 -26.74
CA PHE A 335 -11.76 0.54 -26.59
C PHE A 335 -10.68 0.84 -27.64
N LYS A 336 -10.54 2.11 -28.04
CA LYS A 336 -9.38 2.56 -28.80
C LYS A 336 -8.12 2.39 -27.96
N THR A 337 -7.03 2.04 -28.63
CA THR A 337 -5.75 1.79 -27.95
C THR A 337 -5.11 3.12 -27.57
N SER A 338 -5.00 3.38 -26.27
CA SER A 338 -4.32 4.54 -25.72
C SER A 338 -3.00 4.11 -25.11
N TYR A 339 -1.89 4.62 -25.65
CA TYR A 339 -0.55 4.41 -25.11
C TYR A 339 -0.20 5.56 -24.17
N GLY A 340 0.48 5.25 -23.08
CA GLY A 340 0.97 6.28 -22.17
C GLY A 340 2.17 5.83 -21.37
N VAL A 341 2.72 6.78 -20.62
CA VAL A 341 3.83 6.53 -19.71
C VAL A 341 3.52 7.27 -18.42
N ALA A 342 3.48 6.56 -17.30
CA ALA A 342 3.36 7.15 -15.98
C ALA A 342 4.75 7.31 -15.34
N LEU A 343 5.06 8.53 -14.91
CA LEU A 343 6.24 8.86 -14.13
C LEU A 343 5.80 9.23 -12.72
N ARG A 344 6.35 8.57 -11.70
CA ARG A 344 6.02 8.87 -10.31
C ARG A 344 7.25 9.09 -9.45
N VAL A 345 7.15 10.03 -8.53
CA VAL A 345 8.14 10.27 -7.48
C VAL A 345 7.42 10.14 -6.16
N GLU A 346 7.88 9.22 -5.30
CA GLU A 346 7.28 8.95 -4.00
C GLU A 346 8.34 9.14 -2.90
N ALA A 347 8.07 10.05 -1.96
CA ALA A 347 8.94 10.37 -0.83
C ALA A 347 8.25 9.95 0.47
N TYR A 348 8.97 9.18 1.28
CA TYR A 348 8.56 8.79 2.63
C TYR A 348 9.14 9.72 3.68
N TYR A 349 8.37 9.93 4.75
CA TYR A 349 8.80 10.71 5.91
C TYR A 349 8.30 10.07 7.20
N GLY A 350 8.95 10.44 8.31
CA GLY A 350 8.86 9.70 9.57
C GLY A 350 10.06 8.75 9.72
N ARG A 351 10.52 8.55 10.95
CA ARG A 351 11.61 7.60 11.24
C ARG A 351 11.04 6.21 11.49
N ASP A 352 11.30 5.29 10.57
CA ASP A 352 11.32 3.85 10.86
C ASP A 352 12.56 3.57 11.74
N THR A 353 12.35 3.47 13.05
CA THR A 353 13.29 2.78 13.95
C THR A 353 12.64 1.53 14.49
#